data_AF-A0A3N5KJ74-F1
#
_entry.id   AF-A0A3N5KJ74-F1
#
_cell.length_a   1.000
_cell.length_b   1.000
_cell.length_c   1.000
_cell.angle_alpha   90.00
_cell.angle_beta   90.00
_cell.angle_gamma   90.00
#
_symmetry.space_group_name_H-M   'P 1'
#
loop_
_entity.id
_entity.type
_entity.pdbx_description
1 polymer ?
#
loop_
_entity_poly.entity_id
_entity_poly.type
_entity_poly.pdbx_seq_one_letter_code
_entity_poly.pdbx_strand_id
1 'polypeptide(L)'
;MWRSAILLLLLSASVRAWDGAAVELATQMRAAGLDSNECYQVRNLVFTKEDIRFYLTEGFLIFGKPVDGRRRSAVFVAEVEAGDAEVLVFPPSRSERLSLARTAGSPNLSEHFKLAVMIFSDDTYETLSRQIQEAGEPRRSPERGVLLEESWAGIVRNLTSSFETRLVHDALAADGTAKGFFHAAVSGANLGNFDLVYDPL
;
A
#
# COMPACT_ATOMS: atom_id res chain seq x y z
N MET A 1 12.70 -4.56 -60.83
CA MET A 1 11.37 -4.20 -60.30
C MET A 1 11.04 -5.18 -59.17
N TRP A 2 11.55 -4.94 -57.95
CA TRP A 2 10.93 -4.22 -56.84
C TRP A 2 9.76 -4.98 -56.18
N ARG A 3 10.05 -5.76 -55.12
CA ARG A 3 9.05 -6.27 -54.16
C ARG A 3 9.69 -6.60 -52.79
N SER A 4 10.17 -5.59 -52.08
CA SER A 4 10.49 -5.71 -50.64
C SER A 4 10.29 -4.34 -49.99
N ALA A 5 9.10 -4.06 -49.43
CA ALA A 5 8.88 -2.95 -48.49
C ALA A 5 7.43 -2.90 -47.97
N ILE A 6 6.93 -3.95 -47.31
CA ILE A 6 5.70 -3.81 -46.49
C ILE A 6 5.84 -4.71 -45.26
N LEU A 7 6.70 -4.32 -44.30
CA LEU A 7 6.68 -4.93 -42.96
C LEU A 7 7.30 -4.03 -41.88
N LEU A 8 7.12 -2.71 -41.99
CA LEU A 8 7.71 -1.75 -41.04
C LEU A 8 6.73 -0.67 -40.52
N LEU A 9 5.42 -0.78 -40.81
CA LEU A 9 4.42 0.21 -40.43
C LEU A 9 3.42 -0.24 -39.35
N LEU A 10 3.51 -1.49 -38.88
CA LEU A 10 2.61 -2.02 -37.83
C LEU A 10 3.19 -1.92 -36.41
N LEU A 11 4.46 -1.57 -36.23
CA LEU A 11 5.04 -1.39 -34.87
C LEU A 11 4.70 -0.02 -34.26
N SER A 12 4.46 1.02 -35.07
CA SER A 12 4.30 2.39 -34.57
C SER A 12 2.92 2.68 -33.96
N ALA A 13 1.90 1.90 -34.33
CA ALA A 13 0.55 2.06 -33.79
C ALA A 13 0.41 1.43 -32.40
N SER A 14 1.12 0.32 -32.15
CA SER A 14 1.09 -0.40 -30.87
C SER A 14 1.66 0.42 -29.72
N VAL A 15 2.72 1.20 -29.98
CA VAL A 15 3.37 2.03 -28.95
C VAL A 15 2.46 3.16 -28.47
N ARG A 16 1.72 3.83 -29.39
CA ARG A 16 0.81 4.93 -29.02
C ARG A 16 -0.43 4.47 -28.24
N ALA A 17 -0.92 3.26 -28.49
CA ALA A 17 -2.05 2.70 -27.76
C ALA A 17 -1.66 2.34 -26.31
N TRP A 18 -0.43 1.87 -26.10
CA TRP A 18 0.10 1.58 -24.76
C TRP A 18 0.35 2.84 -23.93
N ASP A 19 0.85 3.92 -24.53
CA ASP A 19 0.99 5.21 -23.84
C ASP A 19 -0.37 5.75 -23.37
N GLY A 20 -1.41 5.64 -24.20
CA GLY A 20 -2.77 6.06 -23.84
C GLY A 20 -3.36 5.26 -22.67
N ALA A 21 -3.24 3.93 -22.72
CA ALA A 21 -3.72 3.04 -21.67
C ALA A 21 -2.95 3.23 -20.34
N ALA A 22 -1.63 3.43 -20.40
CA ALA A 22 -0.82 3.70 -19.22
C ALA A 22 -1.19 5.03 -18.56
N VAL A 23 -1.40 6.10 -19.34
CA VAL A 23 -1.83 7.40 -18.81
C VAL A 23 -3.23 7.35 -18.21
N GLU A 24 -4.15 6.60 -18.82
CA GLU A 24 -5.49 6.40 -18.27
C GLU A 24 -5.44 5.64 -16.94
N LEU A 25 -4.66 4.55 -16.88
CA LEU A 25 -4.46 3.77 -15.65
C LEU A 25 -3.86 4.63 -14.54
N ALA A 26 -2.83 5.42 -14.86
CA ALA A 26 -2.18 6.33 -13.92
C ALA A 26 -3.17 7.38 -13.37
N THR A 27 -4.03 7.89 -14.24
CA THR A 27 -5.13 8.81 -13.86
C THR A 27 -6.16 8.14 -12.95
N GLN A 28 -6.56 6.91 -13.24
CA GLN A 28 -7.46 6.13 -12.40
C GLN A 28 -6.85 5.84 -11.03
N MET A 29 -5.56 5.49 -10.96
CA MET A 29 -4.83 5.26 -9.72
C MET A 29 -4.78 6.53 -8.85
N ARG A 30 -4.46 7.69 -9.43
CA ARG A 30 -4.47 8.97 -8.70
C ARG A 30 -5.85 9.36 -8.19
N ALA A 31 -6.89 9.03 -8.94
CA ALA A 31 -8.26 9.30 -8.55
C ALA A 31 -8.80 8.29 -7.52
N ALA A 32 -8.15 7.13 -7.36
CA ALA A 32 -8.57 6.09 -6.45
C ALA A 32 -8.47 6.56 -5.00
N GLY A 33 -9.63 6.82 -4.40
CA GLY A 33 -9.79 7.11 -2.97
C GLY A 33 -10.05 5.84 -2.16
N LEU A 34 -10.69 6.03 -1.01
CA LEU A 34 -11.10 4.94 -0.13
C LEU A 34 -12.50 4.42 -0.49
N ASP A 35 -12.76 3.15 -0.22
CA ASP A 35 -14.06 2.51 -0.45
C ASP A 35 -14.77 2.32 0.90
N SER A 36 -15.74 3.18 1.19
CA SER A 36 -16.51 3.14 2.45
C SER A 36 -17.22 1.81 2.70
N ASN A 37 -17.53 1.02 1.66
CA ASN A 37 -18.14 -0.30 1.83
C ASN A 37 -17.13 -1.40 2.22
N GLU A 38 -15.83 -1.13 2.08
CA GLU A 38 -14.72 -2.02 2.40
C GLU A 38 -13.98 -1.54 3.64
N CYS A 39 -14.76 -1.22 4.68
CA CYS A 39 -14.28 -0.89 6.01
C CYS A 39 -14.66 -1.99 7.00
N TYR A 40 -13.69 -2.43 7.80
CA TYR A 40 -13.81 -3.56 8.71
C TYR A 40 -13.32 -3.18 10.10
N GLN A 41 -14.04 -3.62 11.14
CA GLN A 41 -13.50 -3.66 12.48
C GLN A 41 -12.60 -4.89 12.61
N VAL A 42 -11.32 -4.65 12.81
CA VAL A 42 -10.27 -5.67 12.78
C VAL A 42 -9.68 -5.89 14.16
N ARG A 43 -9.19 -7.11 14.40
CA ARG A 43 -8.47 -7.45 15.62
C ARG A 43 -7.37 -8.46 15.30
N ASN A 44 -6.18 -8.24 15.86
CA ASN A 44 -5.02 -9.11 15.75
C ASN A 44 -4.61 -9.45 14.31
N LEU A 45 -4.66 -8.48 13.38
CA LEU A 45 -4.09 -8.70 12.04
C LEU A 45 -2.58 -8.55 12.09
N VAL A 46 -1.87 -9.45 11.42
CA VAL A 46 -0.41 -9.44 11.38
C VAL A 46 0.05 -9.64 9.95
N PHE A 47 0.90 -8.76 9.46
CA PHE A 47 1.54 -8.95 8.15
C PHE A 47 3.00 -8.55 8.21
N THR A 48 3.79 -9.11 7.29
CA THR A 48 5.25 -8.96 7.26
C THR A 48 5.69 -8.60 5.85
N LYS A 49 6.63 -7.65 5.77
CA LYS A 49 7.32 -7.23 4.56
C LYS A 49 8.82 -7.36 4.86
N GLU A 50 9.36 -8.53 4.54
CA GLU A 50 10.72 -8.94 4.88
C GLU A 50 11.04 -8.71 6.38
N ASP A 51 11.83 -7.69 6.69
CA ASP A 51 12.30 -7.35 8.03
C ASP A 51 11.36 -6.38 8.79
N ILE A 52 10.23 -6.01 8.18
CA ILE A 52 9.20 -5.14 8.75
C ILE A 52 7.98 -5.98 9.10
N ARG A 53 7.55 -5.94 10.36
CA ARG A 53 6.35 -6.63 10.82
C ARG A 53 5.37 -5.67 11.45
N PHE A 54 4.14 -5.72 10.98
CA PHE A 54 3.03 -4.93 11.51
C PHE A 54 2.09 -5.81 12.33
N TYR A 55 1.67 -5.28 13.46
CA TYR A 55 0.63 -5.83 14.34
C TYR A 55 -0.49 -4.79 14.43
N LEU A 56 -1.65 -5.10 13.86
CA LEU A 56 -2.87 -4.29 13.95
C LEU A 56 -3.77 -4.93 15.01
N THR A 57 -3.56 -4.55 16.28
CA THR A 57 -4.18 -5.24 17.41
C THR A 57 -5.68 -5.03 17.46
N GLU A 58 -6.16 -3.79 17.33
CA GLU A 58 -7.59 -3.48 17.34
C GLU A 58 -7.85 -2.15 16.64
N GLY A 59 -8.91 -2.06 15.83
CA GLY A 59 -9.24 -0.81 15.17
C GLY A 59 -10.07 -1.01 13.92
N PHE A 60 -9.96 -0.05 13.00
CA PHE A 60 -10.65 -0.05 11.72
C PHE A 60 -9.66 -0.08 10.58
N LEU A 61 -9.88 -0.98 9.62
CA LEU A 61 -9.14 -1.05 8.37
C LEU A 61 -10.10 -0.76 7.21
N ILE A 62 -9.79 0.27 6.43
CA ILE A 62 -10.52 0.62 5.21
C ILE A 62 -9.61 0.44 3.99
N PHE A 63 -10.11 -0.20 2.94
CA PHE A 63 -9.38 -0.38 1.69
C PHE A 63 -9.70 0.71 0.67
N GLY A 64 -8.75 0.96 -0.23
CA GLY A 64 -8.93 1.79 -1.41
C GLY A 64 -9.92 1.19 -2.42
N LYS A 65 -10.50 2.04 -3.27
CA LYS A 65 -11.28 1.60 -4.45
C LYS A 65 -10.39 0.75 -5.38
N PRO A 66 -10.93 -0.30 -6.02
CA PRO A 66 -10.14 -1.10 -6.92
C PRO A 66 -9.84 -0.32 -8.19
N VAL A 67 -8.62 -0.49 -8.71
CA VAL A 67 -8.21 -0.01 -10.03
C VAL A 67 -7.67 -1.22 -10.77
N ASP A 68 -8.18 -1.50 -11.97
CA ASP A 68 -7.82 -2.71 -12.72
C ASP A 68 -7.99 -3.99 -11.86
N GLY A 69 -9.13 -4.08 -11.18
CA GLY A 69 -9.48 -5.22 -10.32
C GLY A 69 -8.67 -5.35 -9.02
N ARG A 70 -7.70 -4.45 -8.76
CA ARG A 70 -6.79 -4.54 -7.61
C ARG A 70 -6.93 -3.35 -6.68
N ARG A 71 -6.97 -3.62 -5.38
CA ARG A 71 -6.92 -2.58 -4.34
C ARG A 71 -5.47 -2.38 -3.96
N ARG A 72 -5.00 -1.13 -4.04
CA ARG A 72 -3.57 -0.77 -3.87
C ARG A 72 -3.32 0.18 -2.71
N SER A 73 -4.32 0.36 -1.87
CA SER A 73 -4.19 1.19 -0.68
C SER A 73 -5.09 0.70 0.45
N ALA A 74 -4.69 1.03 1.67
CA ALA A 74 -5.48 0.81 2.87
C ALA A 74 -5.14 1.86 3.93
N VAL A 75 -6.08 2.12 4.83
CA VAL A 75 -5.84 2.95 6.02
C VAL A 75 -6.26 2.17 7.25
N PHE A 76 -5.36 2.05 8.21
CA PHE A 76 -5.65 1.54 9.54
C PHE A 76 -5.75 2.69 10.54
N VAL A 77 -6.77 2.68 11.39
CA VAL A 77 -6.90 3.59 12.53
C VAL A 77 -7.19 2.78 13.80
N ALA A 78 -6.34 2.95 14.80
CA ALA A 78 -6.49 2.38 16.14
C ALA A 78 -7.81 2.83 16.80
N GLU A 79 -8.42 1.95 17.60
CA GLU A 79 -9.59 2.32 18.41
C GLU A 79 -9.17 2.97 19.73
N VAL A 80 -7.97 2.66 20.24
CA VAL A 80 -7.47 3.16 21.54
C VAL A 80 -6.46 4.30 21.33
N GLU A 81 -6.65 5.42 22.06
CA GLU A 81 -5.76 6.61 21.95
C GLU A 81 -4.30 6.33 22.32
N ALA A 82 -4.04 5.34 23.16
CA ALA A 82 -2.69 5.00 23.64
C ALA A 82 -1.81 4.28 22.60
N GLY A 83 -2.33 3.96 21.40
CA GLY A 83 -1.64 3.17 20.39
C GLY A 83 -1.77 1.67 20.68
N ASP A 84 -2.65 1.00 19.95
CA ASP A 84 -2.86 -0.44 20.08
C ASP A 84 -2.12 -1.23 18.98
N ALA A 85 -1.72 -0.60 17.89
CA ALA A 85 -0.91 -1.23 16.85
C ALA A 85 0.60 -1.05 17.12
N GLU A 86 1.41 -1.94 16.54
CA GLU A 86 2.87 -1.94 16.67
C GLU A 86 3.53 -2.27 15.34
N VAL A 87 4.63 -1.58 15.04
CA VAL A 87 5.54 -1.97 13.98
C VAL A 87 6.91 -2.32 14.55
N LEU A 88 7.41 -3.47 14.12
CA LEU A 88 8.75 -3.94 14.41
C LEU A 88 9.60 -3.89 13.14
N VAL A 89 10.82 -3.38 13.24
CA VAL A 89 11.79 -3.42 12.14
C VAL A 89 13.10 -4.00 12.64
N PHE A 90 13.62 -4.98 11.91
CA PHE A 90 14.88 -5.67 12.20
C PHE A 90 15.89 -5.45 11.07
N PRO A 91 16.55 -4.28 10.99
CA PRO A 91 17.34 -3.93 9.82
C PRO A 91 18.45 -4.96 9.54
N PRO A 92 18.56 -5.49 8.30
CA PRO A 92 19.46 -6.59 7.98
C PRO A 92 20.93 -6.15 8.01
N SER A 93 21.23 -4.91 7.62
CA SER A 93 22.61 -4.42 7.51
C SER A 93 23.12 -3.73 8.78
N ARG A 94 24.43 -3.87 9.06
CA ARG A 94 25.07 -3.18 10.20
C ARG A 94 24.96 -1.65 10.06
N SER A 95 25.04 -1.15 8.83
CA SER A 95 24.91 0.27 8.50
C SER A 95 23.52 0.80 8.86
N GLU A 96 22.45 0.09 8.49
CA GLU A 96 21.09 0.51 8.84
C GLU A 96 20.85 0.46 10.34
N ARG A 97 21.30 -0.59 11.04
CA ARG A 97 21.21 -0.66 12.50
C ARG A 97 21.93 0.50 13.18
N LEU A 98 23.09 0.90 12.68
CA LEU A 98 23.81 2.06 13.21
C LEU A 98 23.06 3.38 12.95
N SER A 99 22.47 3.52 11.77
CA SER A 99 21.64 4.69 11.43
C SER A 99 20.43 4.79 12.36
N LEU A 100 19.70 3.68 12.54
CA LEU A 100 18.54 3.62 13.41
C LEU A 100 18.91 3.86 14.87
N ALA A 101 20.01 3.31 15.36
CA ALA A 101 20.48 3.56 16.72
C ALA A 101 20.78 5.04 16.98
N ARG A 102 21.24 5.79 15.97
CA ARG A 102 21.50 7.23 16.08
C ARG A 102 20.22 8.06 16.06
N THR A 103 19.22 7.65 15.28
CA THR A 103 18.00 8.45 15.06
C THR A 103 16.86 8.07 16.01
N ALA A 104 16.66 6.77 16.28
CA ALA A 104 15.59 6.22 17.09
C ALA A 104 16.08 5.62 18.42
N GLY A 105 17.38 5.70 18.73
CA GLY A 105 17.96 5.26 20.01
C GLY A 105 18.11 3.74 20.18
N SER A 106 17.73 2.94 19.18
CA SER A 106 17.81 1.48 19.19
C SER A 106 18.23 0.91 17.83
N PRO A 107 19.02 -0.18 17.77
CA PRO A 107 19.42 -0.80 16.50
C PRO A 107 18.27 -1.55 15.80
N ASN A 108 17.17 -1.81 16.50
CA ASN A 108 15.91 -2.33 15.96
C ASN A 108 14.79 -1.34 16.30
N LEU A 109 13.76 -1.26 15.46
CA LEU A 109 12.59 -0.43 15.73
C LEU A 109 11.51 -1.28 16.41
N SER A 110 10.94 -0.76 17.49
CA SER A 110 9.65 -1.18 18.03
C SER A 110 8.92 0.10 18.35
N GLU A 111 7.83 0.34 17.63
CA GLU A 111 7.08 1.58 17.74
C GLU A 111 5.59 1.29 17.69
N HIS A 112 4.90 1.72 18.75
CA HIS A 112 3.44 1.72 18.77
C HIS A 112 2.91 2.85 17.89
N PHE A 113 1.79 2.62 17.22
CA PHE A 113 1.19 3.61 16.34
C PHE A 113 -0.34 3.58 16.39
N LYS A 114 -0.95 4.68 15.96
CA LYS A 114 -2.42 4.84 15.92
C LYS A 114 -3.00 4.91 14.51
N LEU A 115 -2.16 5.18 13.52
CA LEU A 115 -2.57 5.38 12.13
C LEU A 115 -1.48 4.83 11.21
N ALA A 116 -1.90 4.11 10.17
CA ALA A 116 -1.05 3.79 9.04
C ALA A 116 -1.83 4.01 7.73
N VAL A 117 -1.29 4.84 6.84
CA VAL A 117 -1.76 4.97 5.45
C VAL A 117 -0.82 4.18 4.56
N MET A 118 -1.35 3.11 3.96
CA MET A 118 -0.58 2.12 3.21
C MET A 118 -0.87 2.24 1.72
N ILE A 119 0.18 2.22 0.90
CA ILE A 119 0.12 2.12 -0.57
C ILE A 119 0.97 0.91 -0.96
N PHE A 120 0.45 0.03 -1.82
CA PHE A 120 1.11 -1.22 -2.14
C PHE A 120 0.70 -1.77 -3.51
N SER A 121 1.59 -2.56 -4.11
CA SER A 121 1.36 -3.33 -5.33
C SER A 121 1.65 -4.83 -5.18
N ASP A 122 2.06 -5.23 -3.98
CA ASP A 122 2.32 -6.61 -3.57
C ASP A 122 1.05 -7.31 -3.05
N ASP A 123 1.23 -8.40 -2.30
CA ASP A 123 0.17 -9.25 -1.75
C ASP A 123 -0.48 -8.73 -0.44
N THR A 124 -0.26 -7.46 -0.08
CA THR A 124 -0.75 -6.89 1.19
C THR A 124 -2.28 -6.99 1.30
N TYR A 125 -3.01 -6.65 0.23
CA TYR A 125 -4.47 -6.72 0.25
C TYR A 125 -4.96 -8.15 0.45
N GLU A 126 -4.41 -9.09 -0.31
CA GLU A 126 -4.75 -10.50 -0.26
C GLU A 126 -4.47 -11.08 1.12
N THR A 127 -3.31 -10.74 1.71
CA THR A 127 -2.93 -11.17 3.06
C THR A 127 -3.88 -10.64 4.13
N LEU A 128 -4.21 -9.36 4.10
CA LEU A 128 -5.12 -8.75 5.09
C LEU A 128 -6.56 -9.21 4.91
N SER A 129 -7.04 -9.26 3.66
CA SER A 129 -8.40 -9.71 3.34
C SER A 129 -8.62 -11.16 3.74
N ARG A 130 -7.65 -12.04 3.46
CA ARG A 130 -7.69 -13.44 3.89
C ARG A 130 -7.77 -13.57 5.41
N GLN A 131 -6.96 -12.84 6.17
CA GLN A 131 -7.02 -12.87 7.64
C GLN A 131 -8.37 -12.37 8.18
N ILE A 132 -8.95 -11.33 7.58
CA ILE A 132 -10.29 -10.85 7.95
C ILE A 132 -11.34 -11.94 7.74
N GLN A 133 -11.25 -12.70 6.64
CA GLN A 133 -12.17 -13.80 6.35
C GLN A 133 -11.94 -15.02 7.26
N GLU A 134 -10.69 -15.35 7.57
CA GLU A 134 -10.33 -16.46 8.47
C GLU A 134 -10.74 -16.20 9.93
N ALA A 135 -10.86 -14.93 10.34
CA ALA A 135 -11.33 -14.54 11.66
C ALA A 135 -12.84 -14.80 11.90
N GLY A 136 -13.59 -15.24 10.88
CA GLY A 136 -15.02 -15.51 10.94
C GLY A 136 -15.83 -14.59 10.03
N GLU A 137 -17.05 -14.24 10.43
CA GLU A 137 -17.86 -13.28 9.68
C GLU A 137 -17.20 -11.89 9.72
N PRO A 138 -16.84 -11.29 8.56
CA PRO A 138 -16.20 -9.99 8.55
C PRO A 138 -17.10 -8.92 9.17
N ARG A 139 -16.63 -8.31 10.26
CA ARG A 139 -17.31 -7.20 10.94
C ARG A 139 -17.21 -5.92 10.11
N ARG A 140 -18.01 -5.83 9.05
CA ARG A 140 -18.09 -4.63 8.19
C ARG A 140 -18.67 -3.44 8.96
N SER A 141 -18.12 -2.26 8.72
CA SER A 141 -18.62 -1.00 9.29
C SER A 141 -18.66 0.11 8.24
N PRO A 142 -19.67 0.11 7.35
CA PRO A 142 -19.81 1.14 6.31
C PRO A 142 -19.92 2.56 6.87
N GLU A 143 -20.62 2.71 8.01
CA GLU A 143 -20.75 4.00 8.70
C GLU A 143 -19.40 4.57 9.11
N ARG A 144 -18.53 3.74 9.70
CA ARG A 144 -17.15 4.14 10.00
C ARG A 144 -16.35 4.38 8.72
N GLY A 145 -16.62 3.59 7.68
CA GLY A 145 -16.02 3.73 6.36
C GLY A 145 -16.24 5.11 5.74
N VAL A 146 -17.44 5.68 5.85
CA VAL A 146 -17.73 7.04 5.37
C VAL A 146 -16.86 8.08 6.08
N LEU A 147 -16.75 7.99 7.41
CA LEU A 147 -15.94 8.92 8.21
C LEU A 147 -14.44 8.84 7.86
N LEU A 148 -13.93 7.63 7.63
CA LEU A 148 -12.55 7.41 7.24
C LEU A 148 -12.28 7.84 5.79
N GLU A 149 -13.22 7.60 4.86
CA GLU A 149 -13.13 8.09 3.48
C GLU A 149 -13.05 9.63 3.48
N GLU A 150 -13.92 10.32 4.22
CA GLU A 150 -13.90 11.78 4.34
C GLU A 150 -12.58 12.31 4.89
N SER A 151 -12.05 11.67 5.94
CA SER A 151 -10.84 12.12 6.64
C SER A 151 -9.55 11.83 5.86
N TRP A 152 -9.47 10.69 5.17
CA TRP A 152 -8.20 10.15 4.67
C TRP A 152 -8.11 10.01 3.15
N ALA A 153 -9.21 10.11 2.39
CA ALA A 153 -9.15 9.95 0.93
C ALA A 153 -8.28 11.03 0.24
N GLY A 154 -8.19 12.24 0.81
CA GLY A 154 -7.27 13.26 0.31
C GLY A 154 -5.80 12.85 0.45
N ILE A 155 -5.43 12.32 1.62
CA ILE A 155 -4.07 11.88 1.94
C ILE A 155 -3.71 10.65 1.12
N VAL A 156 -4.62 9.68 1.00
CA VAL A 156 -4.43 8.50 0.15
C VAL A 156 -4.17 8.91 -1.30
N ARG A 157 -5.00 9.80 -1.89
CA ARG A 157 -4.79 10.25 -3.28
C ARG A 157 -3.45 10.97 -3.46
N ASN A 158 -3.07 11.80 -2.49
CA ASN A 158 -1.79 12.49 -2.52
C ASN A 158 -0.61 11.50 -2.46
N LEU A 159 -0.63 10.54 -1.54
CA LEU A 159 0.41 9.51 -1.44
C LEU A 159 0.44 8.61 -2.68
N THR A 160 -0.71 8.16 -3.18
CA THR A 160 -0.78 7.36 -4.42
C THR A 160 -0.16 8.11 -5.59
N SER A 161 -0.34 9.43 -5.69
CA SER A 161 0.29 10.24 -6.75
C SER A 161 1.82 10.24 -6.68
N SER A 162 2.41 10.15 -5.48
CA SER A 162 3.86 10.05 -5.30
C SER A 162 4.43 8.71 -5.77
N PHE A 163 3.60 7.66 -5.84
CA PHE A 163 4.00 6.31 -6.26
C PHE A 163 3.43 5.90 -7.62
N GLU A 164 2.83 6.83 -8.39
CA GLU A 164 2.13 6.56 -9.65
C GLU A 164 2.99 5.76 -10.63
N THR A 165 4.23 6.21 -10.90
CA THR A 165 5.13 5.51 -11.82
C THR A 165 5.42 4.09 -11.38
N ARG A 166 5.64 3.85 -10.08
CA ARG A 166 5.92 2.52 -9.53
C ARG A 166 4.71 1.61 -9.63
N LEU A 167 3.52 2.13 -9.29
CA LEU A 167 2.25 1.39 -9.37
C LEU A 167 1.87 1.02 -10.81
N VAL A 168 2.06 1.95 -11.76
CA VAL A 168 1.84 1.70 -13.19
C VAL A 168 2.83 0.68 -13.72
N HIS A 169 4.11 0.80 -13.36
CA HIS A 169 5.13 -0.19 -13.72
C HIS A 169 4.73 -1.60 -13.26
N ASP A 170 4.31 -1.76 -12.00
CA ASP A 170 3.88 -3.06 -11.48
C ASP A 170 2.61 -3.59 -12.11
N ALA A 171 1.68 -2.72 -12.49
CA ALA A 171 0.47 -3.13 -13.18
C ALA A 171 0.76 -3.65 -14.61
N LEU A 172 1.80 -3.12 -15.27
CA LEU A 172 2.21 -3.51 -16.62
C LEU A 172 3.21 -4.67 -16.63
N ALA A 173 3.87 -4.96 -15.51
CA ALA A 173 4.84 -6.04 -15.41
C ALA A 173 4.15 -7.42 -15.55
N ALA A 174 4.68 -8.26 -16.43
CA ALA A 174 4.16 -9.61 -16.68
C ALA A 174 4.25 -10.53 -15.45
N ASP A 175 5.15 -10.21 -14.52
CA ASP A 175 5.58 -11.06 -13.41
C ASP A 175 4.70 -10.93 -12.16
N GLY A 176 3.62 -10.13 -12.24
CA GLY A 176 2.49 -10.07 -11.32
C GLY A 176 2.78 -10.29 -9.83
N THR A 177 2.72 -9.22 -9.03
CA THR A 177 2.70 -9.21 -7.53
C THR A 177 3.90 -9.77 -6.77
N ALA A 178 4.67 -10.73 -7.30
CA ALA A 178 5.69 -11.43 -6.51
C ALA A 178 6.86 -10.55 -6.02
N LYS A 179 7.01 -9.35 -6.61
CA LYS A 179 7.97 -8.31 -6.22
C LYS A 179 7.32 -6.91 -6.21
N GLY A 180 6.06 -6.82 -5.78
CA GLY A 180 5.44 -5.51 -5.58
C GLY A 180 6.17 -4.71 -4.50
N PHE A 181 5.86 -3.42 -4.41
CA PHE A 181 6.35 -2.57 -3.32
C PHE A 181 5.28 -2.41 -2.24
N PHE A 182 5.74 -1.97 -1.07
CA PHE A 182 4.91 -1.56 0.04
C PHE A 182 5.45 -0.26 0.63
N HIS A 183 4.56 0.69 0.86
CA HIS A 183 4.81 1.94 1.57
C HIS A 183 3.78 2.12 2.68
N ALA A 184 4.21 2.56 3.85
CA ALA A 184 3.32 2.99 4.92
C ALA A 184 3.79 4.32 5.53
N ALA A 185 2.91 5.32 5.52
CA ALA A 185 3.05 6.51 6.34
C ALA A 185 2.40 6.23 7.70
N VAL A 186 3.20 6.27 8.78
CA VAL A 186 2.81 5.84 10.12
C VAL A 186 2.80 7.02 11.07
N SER A 187 1.78 7.11 11.93
CA SER A 187 1.75 8.04 13.07
C SER A 187 2.07 7.29 14.35
N GLY A 188 3.35 7.29 14.72
CA GLY A 188 3.91 6.66 15.92
C GLY A 188 3.60 7.41 17.21
N ALA A 189 3.63 6.69 18.32
CA ALA A 189 3.40 7.21 19.66
C ALA A 189 4.59 8.00 20.21
N ASN A 190 5.83 7.57 19.92
CA ASN A 190 7.07 8.15 20.44
C ASN A 190 7.87 8.88 19.36
N LEU A 191 7.96 8.30 18.15
CA LEU A 191 8.79 8.84 17.06
C LEU A 191 8.06 9.90 16.22
N GLY A 192 6.77 10.11 16.47
CA GLY A 192 5.93 10.97 15.63
C GLY A 192 5.65 10.31 14.28
N ASN A 193 5.56 11.13 13.22
CA ASN A 193 5.25 10.62 11.89
C ASN A 193 6.52 10.16 11.16
N PHE A 194 6.48 8.97 10.58
CA PHE A 194 7.58 8.41 9.79
C PHE A 194 7.05 7.49 8.69
N ASP A 195 7.87 7.28 7.67
CA ASP A 195 7.54 6.39 6.55
C ASP A 195 8.33 5.09 6.63
N LEU A 196 7.69 4.00 6.23
CA LEU A 196 8.30 2.69 6.01
C LEU A 196 8.14 2.31 4.55
N VAL A 197 9.24 1.89 3.93
CA VAL A 197 9.27 1.51 2.52
C VAL A 197 9.96 0.16 2.38
N TYR A 198 9.29 -0.75 1.68
CA TYR A 198 9.84 -2.00 1.20
C TYR A 198 9.66 -2.04 -0.32
N ASP A 199 10.77 -2.01 -1.06
CA ASP A 199 10.76 -2.04 -2.52
C ASP A 199 11.86 -2.97 -3.04
N PRO A 200 11.55 -4.25 -3.29
CA PRO A 200 12.50 -5.19 -3.87
C PRO A 200 12.66 -4.89 -5.37
N LEU A 201 13.83 -4.35 -5.75
CA LEU A 201 14.20 -4.08 -7.15
C LEU A 201 14.31 -5.37 -8.01
#